data_AF-A0A023UJU2-F1
#
_entry.id   AF-A0A023UJU2-F1
#
_cell.length_a   1.000
_cell.length_b   1.000
_cell.length_c   1.000
_cell.angle_alpha   90.00
_cell.angle_beta   90.00
_cell.angle_gamma   90.00
#
_symmetry.space_group_name_H-M   'P 1'
#
loop_
_entity.id
_entity.type
_entity.pdbx_description
1 polymer ?
#
loop_
_entity_poly.entity_id
_entity_poly.type
_entity_poly.pdbx_seq_one_letter_code
_entity_poly.pdbx_strand_id
1 'polypeptide(L)' 'VRTCHYPNDPRFLELVDEYGFYVISEANIESHDMGFGPNSLAKDPAWGPAHLDRVRNMLELLKNHPSIIIW' A
#
# COMPACT_ATOMS: atom_id res chain seq x y z
N VAL A 1 8.71 -9.18 -5.24
CA VAL A 1 7.49 -8.74 -5.96
C VAL A 1 7.02 -7.43 -5.39
N ARG A 2 6.63 -6.47 -6.23
CA ARG A 2 6.01 -5.21 -5.78
C ARG A 2 4.52 -5.25 -6.11
N THR A 3 3.65 -4.99 -5.14
CA THR A 3 2.20 -5.01 -5.33
C THR A 3 1.71 -3.69 -5.95
N CYS A 4 2.13 -3.41 -7.19
CA CYS A 4 1.80 -2.16 -7.87
C CYS A 4 0.28 -2.11 -8.22
N HIS A 5 -0.49 -1.09 -7.83
CA HIS A 5 -0.22 0.03 -6.91
C HIS A 5 -1.21 -0.02 -5.73
N TYR A 6 -1.45 -1.23 -5.23
CA TYR A 6 -2.45 -1.53 -4.21
C TYR A 6 -2.22 -2.93 -3.60
N PRO A 7 -2.77 -3.22 -2.41
CA PRO A 7 -2.72 -4.56 -1.84
C PRO A 7 -3.43 -5.59 -2.73
N ASN A 8 -2.80 -6.75 -2.90
CA ASN A 8 -3.38 -7.90 -3.60
C ASN A 8 -4.37 -8.67 -2.70
N ASP A 9 -5.05 -9.67 -3.28
CA ASP A 9 -5.84 -10.65 -2.53
C ASP A 9 -5.01 -11.30 -1.40
N PRO A 10 -5.55 -11.52 -0.18
CA PRO A 10 -4.81 -12.12 0.93
C PRO A 10 -4.13 -13.45 0.58
N ARG A 11 -4.74 -14.26 -0.31
CA ARG A 11 -4.17 -15.54 -0.76
C ARG A 11 -2.82 -15.37 -1.46
N PHE A 12 -2.55 -14.21 -2.07
CA PHE A 12 -1.26 -13.92 -2.69
C PHE A 12 -0.12 -13.97 -1.67
N LEU A 13 -0.29 -13.33 -0.51
CA LEU A 13 0.79 -13.29 0.49
C LEU A 13 0.96 -14.62 1.20
N GLU A 14 -0.12 -15.39 1.41
CA GLU A 14 0.00 -16.76 1.91
C GLU A 14 0.89 -17.62 0.99
N LEU A 15 0.70 -17.52 -0.33
CA LEU A 15 1.50 -18.25 -1.31
C LEU A 15 2.95 -17.73 -1.35
N VAL A 16 3.14 -16.43 -1.22
CA VAL A 16 4.48 -15.83 -1.25
C VAL A 16 5.28 -16.18 0.01
N ASP A 17 4.63 -16.24 1.17
CA ASP A 17 5.23 -16.76 2.40
C ASP A 17 5.64 -18.24 2.23
N GLU A 18 4.81 -19.06 1.60
CA GLU A 18 5.05 -20.49 1.37
C GLU A 18 6.18 -20.75 0.37
N TYR A 19 6.18 -20.07 -0.78
CA TYR A 19 7.12 -20.31 -1.87
C TYR A 19 8.40 -19.48 -1.79
N GLY A 20 8.44 -18.48 -0.92
CA GLY A 20 9.65 -17.72 -0.62
C GLY A 20 9.97 -16.63 -1.66
N PHE A 21 9.27 -15.49 -1.56
CA PHE A 21 9.64 -14.26 -2.26
C PHE A 21 9.66 -13.07 -1.31
N TYR A 22 10.56 -12.13 -1.57
CA TYR A 22 10.50 -10.83 -0.91
C TYR A 22 9.42 -9.95 -1.55
N VAL A 23 8.63 -9.27 -0.72
CA VAL A 23 7.51 -8.40 -1.15
C VAL A 23 7.73 -6.96 -0.71
N ILE A 24 7.42 -6.04 -1.64
CA ILE A 24 7.15 -4.63 -1.38
C ILE A 24 5.63 -4.47 -1.42
N SER A 25 5.01 -4.30 -0.25
CA SER A 25 3.57 -4.05 -0.13
C SER A 25 3.32 -2.56 -0.36
N GLU A 26 2.26 -2.20 -1.07
CA GLU A 26 1.99 -0.81 -1.45
C GLU A 26 0.56 -0.41 -1.12
N ALA A 27 0.38 0.71 -0.41
CA ALA A 27 -0.94 1.23 -0.08
C ALA A 27 -1.66 1.69 -1.36
N ASN A 28 -2.98 1.46 -1.42
CA ASN A 28 -3.80 1.86 -2.56
C ASN A 28 -4.02 3.39 -2.60
N ILE A 29 -3.00 4.14 -3.01
CA ILE A 29 -2.99 5.61 -3.06
C ILE A 29 -2.26 6.05 -4.34
N GLU A 30 -3.04 6.39 -5.36
CA GLU A 30 -2.53 7.04 -6.56
C GLU A 30 -3.46 8.18 -6.97
N SER A 31 -2.90 9.39 -7.09
CA SER A 31 -3.64 10.59 -7.48
C SER A 31 -2.90 11.34 -8.60
N HIS A 32 -2.27 10.59 -9.51
CA HIS A 32 -1.42 11.13 -10.58
C HIS A 32 -2.11 12.26 -11.35
N ASP A 33 -3.39 12.08 -11.70
CA ASP A 33 -4.18 13.05 -12.48
C ASP A 33 -4.32 14.42 -11.78
N MET A 34 -4.25 14.45 -10.45
CA MET A 34 -4.29 15.69 -9.65
C MET A 34 -2.96 16.46 -9.68
N GLY A 35 -1.93 15.86 -10.28
CA GLY A 35 -0.59 16.42 -10.40
C GLY A 35 0.17 16.51 -9.08
N PHE A 36 1.41 17.02 -9.19
CA PHE A 36 2.35 17.12 -8.06
C PHE A 36 2.57 18.57 -7.59
N GLY A 37 1.85 19.52 -8.21
CA GLY A 37 1.89 20.95 -7.92
C GLY A 37 1.17 21.33 -6.62
N PRO A 38 0.77 22.59 -6.45
CA PRO A 38 0.04 23.05 -5.26
C PRO A 38 -1.29 22.33 -5.02
N ASN A 39 -1.95 21.88 -6.09
CA ASN A 39 -3.25 21.20 -6.04
C ASN A 39 -3.17 19.69 -5.78
N SER A 40 -1.97 19.15 -5.56
CA SER A 40 -1.80 17.73 -5.27
C SER A 40 -2.56 17.36 -3.99
N LEU A 41 -3.31 16.26 -4.02
CA LEU A 41 -4.06 15.79 -2.85
C LEU A 41 -3.15 15.44 -1.67
N ALA A 42 -1.88 15.15 -1.92
CA ALA A 42 -0.87 14.95 -0.89
C ALA A 42 -0.56 16.21 -0.06
N LYS A 43 -0.96 17.40 -0.55
CA LYS A 43 -0.75 18.69 0.11
C LYS A 43 -2.03 19.29 0.67
N ASP A 44 -3.18 18.67 0.43
CA ASP A 44 -4.47 19.10 0.95
C ASP A 44 -4.76 18.39 2.29
N PRO A 45 -4.78 19.13 3.42
CA PRO A 45 -5.06 18.54 4.74
C PRO A 45 -6.42 17.83 4.82
N ALA A 46 -7.41 18.21 4.00
CA ALA A 46 -8.72 17.56 3.96
C ALA A 46 -8.62 16.09 3.53
N TRP A 47 -7.60 15.73 2.74
CA TRP A 47 -7.35 14.36 2.29
C TRP A 47 -6.47 13.54 3.24
N GLY A 48 -5.88 14.17 4.27
CA GLY A 48 -5.03 13.49 5.25
C GLY A 48 -5.68 12.25 5.90
N PRO A 49 -6.93 12.33 6.39
CA PRO A 49 -7.63 11.17 6.94
C PRO A 49 -7.77 10.00 5.95
N ALA A 50 -8.07 10.29 4.67
CA ALA A 50 -8.24 9.26 3.65
C ALA A 50 -6.90 8.57 3.29
N HIS A 51 -5.80 9.31 3.23
CA HIS A 51 -4.47 8.74 3.03
C HIS A 51 -4.07 7.84 4.21
N LEU A 52 -4.27 8.32 5.44
CA LEU A 52 -3.92 7.58 6.65
C LEU A 52 -4.73 6.30 6.78
N ASP A 53 -6.03 6.34 6.47
CA ASP A 53 -6.91 5.17 6.50
C ASP A 53 -6.40 4.07 5.55
N ARG A 54 -6.05 4.41 4.31
CA ARG A 54 -5.55 3.46 3.31
C ARG A 54 -4.22 2.82 3.72
N VAL A 55 -3.30 3.58 4.30
CA VAL A 55 -2.03 3.05 4.83
C VAL A 55 -2.29 2.14 6.04
N ARG A 56 -3.12 2.59 6.99
CA ARG A 56 -3.42 1.83 8.21
C ARG A 56 -4.12 0.51 7.88
N ASN A 57 -5.12 0.52 6.99
CA ASN A 57 -5.85 -0.68 6.61
C ASN A 57 -4.92 -1.73 5.97
N MET A 58 -3.99 -1.31 5.11
CA MET A 58 -2.97 -2.22 4.56
C MET A 58 -2.07 -2.79 5.67
N LEU A 59 -1.49 -1.92 6.50
CA LEU A 59 -0.53 -2.33 7.51
C LEU A 59 -1.17 -3.28 8.54
N GLU A 60 -2.33 -2.93 9.09
CA GLU A 60 -2.99 -3.69 10.14
C GLU A 60 -3.43 -5.08 9.66
N LEU A 61 -3.82 -5.20 8.39
CA LEU A 61 -4.21 -6.48 7.78
C LEU A 61 -3.00 -7.39 7.51
N LEU A 62 -1.88 -6.81 7.05
CA LEU A 62 -0.81 -7.59 6.41
C LEU A 62 0.46 -7.73 7.25
N LYS A 63 0.59 -7.02 8.38
CA LYS A 63 1.81 -6.96 9.22
C LYS A 63 2.41 -8.28 9.71
N ASN A 64 1.66 -9.38 9.61
CA ASN A 64 2.10 -10.69 10.05
C ASN A 64 2.71 -11.55 8.93
N HIS A 65 2.73 -11.06 7.68
CA HIS A 65 3.35 -11.77 6.55
C HIS A 65 4.88 -11.55 6.53
N PRO A 66 5.70 -12.57 6.82
CA PRO A 66 7.16 -12.43 6.89
C PRO A 66 7.80 -12.12 5.53
N SER A 67 7.12 -12.41 4.42
CA SER A 67 7.60 -12.06 3.08
C SER A 67 7.67 -10.56 2.82
N ILE A 68 6.89 -9.73 3.54
CA ILE A 68 6.89 -8.28 3.37
C ILE A 68 8.12 -7.69 4.03
N ILE A 69 9.01 -7.13 3.21
CA ILE A 69 10.27 -6.52 3.66
C ILE A 69 10.26 -4.99 3.54
N ILE A 70 9.33 -4.43 2.77
CA ILE A 70 9.13 -2.98 2.57
C ILE A 70 7.62 -2.71 2.49
N TRP A 71 7.19 -1.61 3.10
CA TRP A 71 5.84 -1.05 3.04
C TRP A 71 5.82 0.23 2.20
#